data_AF-A0A4R0QJK5-F1
#
_entry.id   AF-A0A4R0QJK5-F1
#
_cell.length_a   1.000
_cell.length_b   1.000
_cell.length_c   1.000
_cell.angle_alpha   90.00
_cell.angle_beta   90.00
_cell.angle_gamma   90.00
#
_symmetry.space_group_name_H-M   'P 1'
#
loop_
_entity.id
_entity.type
_entity.pdbx_description
1 polymer ?
#
loop_
_entity_poly.entity_id
_entity_poly.type
_entity_poly.pdbx_seq_one_letter_code
_entity_poly.pdbx_strand_id
1 'polypeptide(L)'
;MKQESLAPRFPGPSLWLSITLLWGSLFYLSSVYLLQLASRQLGGPLFDPSGDDVLRVYGVHAVLLVTFALVAMTARRLMDPEGKSQSQRRDAVKGGAGERIFISLAGSIATGFSFTVLTSLSWWASSDFASAAAALTLPLVLLGSLYNIGAGLSASLLVGLVFLATGTGRKKTA
;
A
#
# COMPACT_ATOMS: atom_id res chain seq x y z
N MET A 1 -15.93 10.52 -37.62
CA MET A 1 -14.78 10.65 -36.69
C MET A 1 -14.40 9.25 -36.23
N LYS A 2 -13.23 8.73 -36.63
CA LYS A 2 -12.73 7.44 -36.12
C LYS A 2 -12.40 7.65 -34.64
N GLN A 3 -13.11 6.97 -33.74
CA GLN A 3 -12.64 6.81 -32.38
C GLN A 3 -11.36 5.98 -32.46
N GLU A 4 -10.20 6.64 -32.36
CA GLU A 4 -8.96 5.93 -32.08
C GLU A 4 -9.20 5.15 -30.79
N SER A 5 -9.23 3.82 -30.89
CA SER A 5 -9.14 2.97 -29.72
C SER A 5 -7.77 3.23 -29.11
N LEU A 6 -7.73 4.14 -28.13
CA LEU A 6 -6.56 4.29 -27.27
C LEU A 6 -6.43 2.97 -26.52
N ALA A 7 -5.69 2.03 -27.13
CA ALA A 7 -5.27 0.79 -26.52
C ALA A 7 -4.79 1.12 -25.12
N PRO A 8 -5.20 0.37 -24.08
CA PRO A 8 -4.83 0.66 -22.71
C PRO A 8 -3.31 0.66 -22.59
N ARG A 9 -2.69 1.84 -22.66
CA ARG A 9 -1.26 2.00 -22.44
C ARG A 9 -1.03 1.75 -20.96
N PHE A 10 -0.30 0.69 -20.65
CA PHE A 10 0.23 0.48 -19.31
C PHE A 10 0.90 1.77 -18.83
N PRO A 11 0.73 2.17 -17.55
CA PRO A 11 1.50 3.28 -17.01
C PRO A 11 2.98 2.99 -17.25
N GLY A 12 3.69 3.98 -17.80
CA GLY A 12 5.12 3.83 -18.09
C GLY A 12 5.89 3.41 -16.83
N PRO A 13 7.01 2.69 -16.96
CA PRO A 13 7.78 2.20 -15.80
C PRO A 13 8.12 3.29 -14.79
N SER A 14 8.43 4.51 -15.26
CA SER A 14 8.70 5.68 -14.42
C SER A 14 7.50 6.10 -13.58
N LEU A 15 6.33 6.32 -14.20
CA LEU A 15 5.10 6.69 -13.48
C LEU A 15 4.72 5.60 -12.47
N TRP A 16 4.86 4.34 -12.86
CA TRP A 16 4.54 3.21 -11.99
C TRP A 16 5.47 3.15 -10.77
N LEU A 17 6.77 3.31 -10.97
CA LEU A 17 7.76 3.39 -9.88
C LEU A 17 7.49 4.60 -8.98
N SER A 18 7.19 5.78 -9.55
CA SER A 18 6.87 6.97 -8.77
C SER A 18 5.64 6.78 -7.89
N ILE A 19 4.57 6.16 -8.42
CA ILE A 19 3.37 5.83 -7.65
C ILE A 19 3.71 4.82 -6.54
N THR A 20 4.46 3.76 -6.86
CA THR A 20 4.88 2.77 -5.87
C THR A 20 5.70 3.40 -4.75
N LEU A 21 6.70 4.24 -5.07
CA LEU A 21 7.53 4.93 -4.08
C LEU A 21 6.70 5.91 -3.24
N LEU A 22 5.80 6.67 -3.85
CA LEU A 22 4.93 7.61 -3.13
C LEU A 22 4.05 6.88 -2.10
N TRP A 23 3.33 5.84 -2.54
CA TRP A 23 2.48 5.07 -1.63
C TRP A 23 3.30 4.30 -0.61
N GLY A 24 4.42 3.70 -1.03
CA GLY A 24 5.30 2.98 -0.12
C GLY A 24 5.90 3.88 0.96
N SER A 25 6.20 5.15 0.65
CA SER A 25 6.64 6.14 1.65
C SER A 25 5.56 6.40 2.69
N LEU A 26 4.32 6.65 2.24
CA LEU A 26 3.20 6.89 3.14
C LEU A 26 2.94 5.68 4.03
N PHE A 27 2.93 4.47 3.44
CA PHE A 27 2.74 3.23 4.18
C PHE A 27 3.91 2.91 5.11
N TYR A 28 5.13 3.24 4.75
CA TYR A 28 6.29 3.06 5.62
C TYR A 28 6.15 3.91 6.88
N LEU A 29 5.91 5.22 6.73
CA LEU A 29 5.77 6.14 7.86
C LEU A 29 4.59 5.77 8.75
N SER A 30 3.44 5.43 8.15
CA SER A 30 2.28 4.98 8.94
C SER A 30 2.55 3.66 9.65
N SER A 31 3.22 2.70 9.00
CA SER A 31 3.59 1.42 9.63
C SER A 31 4.54 1.63 10.81
N VAL A 32 5.55 2.50 10.67
CA VAL A 32 6.47 2.84 11.78
C VAL A 32 5.70 3.41 12.96
N TYR A 33 4.81 4.37 12.72
CA TYR A 33 3.98 4.96 13.77
C TYR A 33 3.09 3.91 14.46
N LEU A 34 2.46 3.03 13.70
CA LEU A 34 1.58 2.00 14.25
C LEU A 34 2.35 0.89 14.98
N LEU A 35 3.57 0.56 14.55
CA LEU A 35 4.47 -0.32 15.29
C LEU A 35 4.91 0.30 16.62
N GLN A 36 5.19 1.62 16.65
CA GLN A 36 5.47 2.32 17.91
C GLN A 36 4.25 2.28 18.85
N LEU A 37 3.05 2.53 18.31
CA LEU A 37 1.80 2.44 19.09
C LEU A 37 1.59 1.03 19.65
N ALA A 38 1.83 -0.01 18.84
CA ALA A 38 1.76 -1.40 19.26
C ALA A 38 2.78 -1.72 20.36
N SER A 39 3.99 -1.17 20.27
CA SER A 39 5.03 -1.35 21.30
C SER A 39 4.58 -0.78 22.64
N ARG A 40 4.01 0.43 22.62
CA ARG A 40 3.48 1.09 23.82
C ARG A 40 2.35 0.27 24.45
N GLN A 41 1.45 -0.28 23.64
CA GLN A 41 0.32 -1.07 24.14
C GLN A 41 0.76 -2.42 24.75
N LEU A 42 1.83 -3.03 24.23
CA LEU A 42 2.38 -4.27 24.79
C LEU A 42 3.22 -4.05 26.06
N GLY A 43 3.28 -2.82 26.58
CA GLY A 43 3.94 -2.50 27.86
C GLY A 43 5.47 -2.51 27.80
N GLY A 44 6.08 -2.43 26.62
CA GLY A 44 7.52 -2.50 26.43
C GLY A 44 8.12 -1.26 25.72
N PRO A 45 9.31 -0.78 26.13
CA PRO A 45 10.08 0.25 25.42
C PRO A 45 10.86 -0.35 24.25
N LEU A 46 10.19 -1.14 23.41
CA LEU A 46 10.87 -1.99 22.44
C LEU A 46 11.10 -1.22 21.14
N PHE A 47 10.03 -0.88 20.40
CA PHE A 47 10.19 -0.23 19.11
C PHE A 47 9.92 1.28 19.21
N ASP A 48 10.99 2.04 19.49
CA ASP A 48 10.97 3.51 19.55
C ASP A 48 12.16 4.09 18.76
N PRO A 49 12.11 4.04 17.41
CA PRO A 49 13.21 4.50 16.58
C PRO A 49 13.36 6.02 16.60
N SER A 50 14.61 6.50 16.53
CA SER A 50 14.89 7.92 16.31
C SER A 50 14.44 8.35 14.90
N GLY A 51 14.14 9.63 14.71
CA GLY A 51 13.77 10.16 13.39
C GLY A 51 14.86 9.92 12.34
N ASP A 52 16.13 9.97 12.74
CA ASP A 52 17.27 9.69 11.86
C ASP A 52 17.30 8.21 11.44
N ASP A 53 17.01 7.27 12.36
CA ASP A 53 16.92 5.85 12.03
C ASP A 53 15.77 5.58 11.05
N VAL A 54 14.62 6.25 11.24
CA VAL A 54 13.48 6.15 10.32
C VAL A 54 13.88 6.56 8.90
N LEU A 55 14.64 7.65 8.74
CA LEU A 55 15.10 8.09 7.42
C LEU A 55 16.16 7.15 6.82
N ARG A 56 17.08 6.62 7.64
CA ARG A 56 18.11 5.67 7.17
C ARG A 56 17.50 4.35 6.73
N VAL A 57 16.61 3.78 7.55
CA VAL A 57 15.90 2.54 7.24
C VAL A 57 14.94 2.72 6.07
N TYR A 58 14.39 3.92 5.85
CA TYR A 58 13.61 4.21 4.65
C TYR A 58 14.42 3.97 3.35
N GLY A 59 15.73 4.24 3.35
CA GLY A 59 16.58 3.93 2.20
C GLY A 59 16.57 2.42 1.86
N VAL A 60 16.70 1.57 2.86
CA VAL A 60 16.59 0.10 2.71
C VAL A 60 15.18 -0.30 2.30
N HIS A 61 14.17 0.31 2.91
CA HIS A 61 12.77 0.09 2.56
C HIS A 61 12.48 0.41 1.09
N ALA A 62 12.97 1.53 0.58
CA ALA A 62 12.79 1.94 -0.80
C ALA A 62 13.42 0.94 -1.77
N VAL A 63 14.63 0.42 -1.47
CA VAL A 63 15.29 -0.62 -2.27
C VAL A 63 14.48 -1.91 -2.27
N LEU A 64 14.01 -2.37 -1.11
CA LEU A 64 13.16 -3.56 -1.01
C LEU A 64 11.85 -3.37 -1.77
N LEU A 65 11.22 -2.21 -1.61
CA LEU A 65 9.98 -1.87 -2.28
C LEU A 65 10.16 -1.88 -3.80
N VAL A 66 11.19 -1.23 -4.34
CA VAL A 66 11.51 -1.25 -5.77
C VAL A 66 11.75 -2.68 -6.25
N THR A 67 12.45 -3.51 -5.47
CA THR A 67 12.70 -4.90 -5.80
C THR A 67 11.39 -5.70 -5.90
N PHE A 68 10.52 -5.61 -4.89
CA PHE A 68 9.17 -6.20 -4.91
C PHE A 68 8.36 -5.69 -6.09
N ALA A 69 8.51 -4.41 -6.41
CA ALA A 69 7.82 -3.78 -7.50
C ALA A 69 8.24 -4.41 -8.85
N LEU A 70 9.53 -4.49 -9.12
CA LEU A 70 10.05 -5.11 -10.35
C LEU A 70 9.66 -6.59 -10.48
N VAL A 71 9.70 -7.34 -9.37
CA VAL A 71 9.24 -8.74 -9.33
C VAL A 71 7.75 -8.84 -9.64
N ALA A 72 6.91 -8.02 -9.01
CA ALA A 72 5.47 -8.00 -9.26
C ALA A 72 5.15 -7.61 -10.71
N MET A 73 5.88 -6.67 -11.29
CA MET A 73 5.74 -6.31 -12.70
C MET A 73 6.10 -7.48 -13.62
N THR A 74 7.17 -8.19 -13.32
CA THR A 74 7.63 -9.34 -14.10
C THR A 74 6.63 -10.50 -14.02
N ALA A 75 6.25 -10.90 -12.80
CA ALA A 75 5.25 -11.93 -12.56
C ALA A 75 3.95 -11.60 -13.30
N ARG A 76 3.52 -10.35 -13.25
CA ARG A 76 2.33 -9.90 -13.96
C ARG A 76 2.43 -9.99 -15.48
N ARG A 77 3.58 -9.62 -16.08
CA ARG A 77 3.80 -9.77 -17.52
C ARG A 77 3.75 -11.24 -17.96
N LEU A 78 4.18 -12.16 -17.10
CA LEU A 78 4.11 -13.59 -17.36
C LEU A 78 2.68 -14.13 -17.23
N MET A 79 1.91 -13.67 -16.25
CA MET A 79 0.54 -14.14 -15.99
C MET A 79 -0.53 -13.53 -16.90
N ASP A 80 -0.33 -12.28 -17.34
CA ASP A 80 -1.25 -11.56 -18.22
C ASP A 80 -0.48 -10.80 -19.31
N PRO A 81 0.15 -11.52 -20.26
CA PRO A 81 0.99 -10.90 -21.29
C PRO A 81 0.20 -9.99 -22.23
N GLU A 82 -1.09 -10.26 -22.42
CA GLU A 82 -1.98 -9.48 -23.30
C GLU A 82 -2.67 -8.31 -22.57
N GLY A 83 -2.49 -8.17 -21.24
CA GLY A 83 -3.08 -7.10 -20.45
C GLY A 83 -4.60 -7.13 -20.34
N LYS A 84 -5.21 -8.31 -20.56
CA LYS A 84 -6.67 -8.50 -20.57
C LYS A 84 -7.31 -8.14 -19.23
N SER A 85 -6.59 -8.31 -18.11
CA SER A 85 -7.10 -7.93 -16.78
C SER A 85 -7.27 -6.43 -16.61
N GLN A 86 -6.45 -5.61 -17.27
CA GLN A 86 -6.52 -4.14 -17.17
C GLN A 86 -7.58 -3.55 -18.05
N SER A 87 -7.76 -4.08 -19.26
CA SER A 87 -8.88 -3.68 -20.12
C SER A 87 -10.20 -3.98 -19.42
N GLN A 88 -10.36 -5.20 -18.88
CA GLN A 88 -11.55 -5.59 -18.11
C GLN A 88 -11.79 -4.70 -16.89
N ARG A 89 -10.74 -4.35 -16.12
CA ARG A 89 -10.87 -3.41 -15.00
C ARG A 89 -11.27 -2.01 -15.46
N ARG A 90 -10.67 -1.48 -16.53
CA ARG A 90 -11.02 -0.17 -17.08
C ARG A 90 -12.46 -0.13 -17.57
N ASP A 91 -12.90 -1.17 -18.25
CA ASP A 91 -14.26 -1.27 -18.77
C ASP A 91 -15.28 -1.40 -17.63
N ALA A 92 -14.96 -2.16 -16.59
CA ALA A 92 -15.79 -2.25 -15.40
C ALA A 92 -15.87 -0.92 -14.63
N VAL A 93 -14.76 -0.19 -14.50
CA VAL A 93 -14.74 1.16 -13.89
C VAL A 93 -15.56 2.14 -14.72
N LYS A 94 -15.40 2.16 -16.06
CA LYS A 94 -16.23 2.98 -16.97
C LYS A 94 -17.72 2.61 -16.93
N GLY A 95 -18.03 1.34 -16.72
CA GLY A 95 -19.39 0.82 -16.57
C GLY A 95 -20.09 1.22 -15.27
N GLY A 96 -19.41 1.94 -14.36
CA GLY A 96 -19.96 2.38 -13.08
C GLY A 96 -19.69 1.42 -11.92
N ALA A 97 -18.90 0.37 -12.12
CA ALA A 97 -18.47 -0.51 -11.02
C ALA A 97 -17.26 0.03 -10.23
N GLY A 98 -16.88 1.30 -10.45
CA GLY A 98 -15.74 1.93 -9.79
C GLY A 98 -15.77 1.76 -8.26
N GLU A 99 -16.90 2.06 -7.62
CA GLU A 99 -17.03 1.96 -6.15
C GLU A 99 -16.79 0.54 -5.61
N ARG A 100 -17.27 -0.50 -6.30
CA ARG A 100 -17.03 -1.91 -5.94
C ARG A 100 -15.59 -2.38 -6.18
N ILE A 101 -14.90 -1.78 -7.14
CA ILE A 101 -13.53 -2.17 -7.52
C ILE A 101 -12.48 -1.43 -6.67
N PHE A 102 -12.78 -0.21 -6.23
CA PHE A 102 -11.86 0.62 -5.44
C PHE A 102 -11.87 0.30 -3.94
N ILE A 103 -12.96 -0.26 -3.40
CA ILE A 103 -13.07 -0.60 -1.96
C ILE A 103 -13.14 -2.12 -1.81
N SER A 104 -12.02 -2.80 -2.06
CA SER A 104 -11.90 -4.22 -1.71
C SER A 104 -11.50 -4.34 -0.24
N LEU A 105 -12.37 -4.91 0.59
CA LEU A 105 -12.05 -5.24 1.99
C LEU A 105 -10.80 -6.11 2.07
N ALA A 106 -10.77 -7.19 1.28
CA ALA A 106 -9.63 -8.10 1.21
C ALA A 106 -8.36 -7.40 0.71
N GLY A 107 -8.47 -6.52 -0.29
CA GLY A 107 -7.35 -5.72 -0.78
C GLY A 107 -6.79 -4.76 0.27
N SER A 108 -7.66 -4.13 1.05
CA SER A 108 -7.26 -3.21 2.13
C SER A 108 -6.58 -3.94 3.27
N ILE A 109 -7.10 -5.10 3.67
CA ILE A 109 -6.49 -5.99 4.66
C ILE A 109 -5.10 -6.43 4.17
N ALA A 110 -5.02 -6.97 2.96
CA ALA A 110 -3.76 -7.44 2.39
C ALA A 110 -2.72 -6.33 2.28
N THR A 111 -3.14 -5.13 1.88
CA THR A 111 -2.26 -3.95 1.76
C THR A 111 -1.71 -3.53 3.11
N GLY A 112 -2.58 -3.30 4.12
CA GLY A 112 -2.15 -2.88 5.46
C GLY A 112 -1.23 -3.91 6.13
N PHE A 113 -1.55 -5.20 6.01
CA PHE A 113 -0.71 -6.28 6.49
C PHE A 113 0.66 -6.31 5.79
N SER A 114 0.65 -6.35 4.45
CA SER A 114 1.88 -6.53 3.66
C SER A 114 2.85 -5.37 3.84
N PHE A 115 2.35 -4.13 3.94
CA PHE A 115 3.21 -2.97 4.17
C PHE A 115 3.79 -2.94 5.60
N THR A 116 3.04 -3.41 6.60
CA THR A 116 3.60 -3.56 7.95
C THR A 116 4.71 -4.60 7.96
N VAL A 117 4.48 -5.76 7.33
CA VAL A 117 5.50 -6.81 7.22
C VAL A 117 6.72 -6.31 6.45
N LEU A 118 6.52 -5.64 5.31
CA LEU A 118 7.63 -5.08 4.52
C LEU A 118 8.42 -4.04 5.33
N THR A 119 7.74 -3.20 6.11
CA THR A 119 8.37 -2.24 7.02
C THR A 119 9.21 -2.98 8.06
N SER A 120 8.64 -3.96 8.76
CA SER A 120 9.36 -4.77 9.75
C SER A 120 10.57 -5.49 9.16
N LEU A 121 10.45 -6.04 7.94
CA LEU A 121 11.56 -6.65 7.22
C LEU A 121 12.66 -5.64 6.87
N SER A 122 12.28 -4.40 6.56
CA SER A 122 13.25 -3.33 6.26
C SER A 122 14.06 -2.95 7.51
N TRP A 123 13.40 -2.87 8.66
CA TRP A 123 14.06 -2.66 9.95
C TRP A 123 14.95 -3.85 10.32
N TRP A 124 14.45 -5.08 10.16
CA TRP A 124 15.24 -6.28 10.39
C TRP A 124 16.49 -6.34 9.49
N ALA A 125 16.35 -6.03 8.20
CA ALA A 125 17.48 -5.96 7.27
C ALA A 125 18.46 -4.81 7.58
N SER A 126 18.06 -3.87 8.44
CA SER A 126 18.87 -2.74 8.90
C SER A 126 19.41 -2.94 10.31
N SER A 127 19.34 -4.15 10.88
CA SER A 127 19.68 -4.42 12.28
C SER A 127 21.10 -4.02 12.66
N ASP A 128 22.02 -4.01 11.70
CA ASP A 128 23.43 -3.66 11.92
C ASP A 128 23.63 -2.17 12.27
N PHE A 129 22.70 -1.30 11.90
CA PHE A 129 22.82 0.15 12.13
C PHE A 129 21.57 0.80 12.73
N ALA A 130 20.47 0.05 12.88
CA ALA A 130 19.22 0.52 13.47
C ALA A 130 18.88 -0.33 14.71
N SER A 131 19.24 0.15 15.89
CA SER A 131 19.09 -0.60 17.16
C SER A 131 17.65 -0.96 17.50
N ALA A 132 16.67 -0.16 17.07
CA ALA A 132 15.24 -0.44 17.24
C ALA A 132 14.77 -1.71 16.51
N ALA A 133 15.54 -2.21 15.54
CA ALA A 133 15.21 -3.45 14.82
C ALA A 133 15.15 -4.67 15.74
N ALA A 134 16.01 -4.74 16.76
CA ALA A 134 16.09 -5.86 17.70
C ALA A 134 14.81 -6.04 18.54
N ALA A 135 13.99 -4.99 18.61
CA ALA A 135 12.75 -4.95 19.35
C ALA A 135 11.52 -5.44 18.56
N LEU A 136 11.67 -5.71 17.27
CA LEU A 136 10.60 -6.21 16.41
C LEU A 136 10.31 -7.68 16.71
N THR A 137 9.48 -7.93 17.72
CA THR A 137 8.98 -9.27 18.04
C THR A 137 7.77 -9.64 17.16
N LEU A 138 7.51 -10.93 16.98
CA LEU A 138 6.33 -11.38 16.22
C LEU A 138 5.00 -10.80 16.74
N PRO A 139 4.71 -10.79 18.07
CA PRO A 139 3.49 -10.17 18.59
C PRO A 139 3.36 -8.69 18.25
N LEU A 140 4.46 -7.94 18.28
CA LEU A 140 4.49 -6.53 17.89
C LEU A 140 4.12 -6.35 16.42
N VAL A 141 4.73 -7.14 15.54
CA VAL A 141 4.46 -7.05 14.08
C VAL A 141 3.01 -7.42 13.77
N LEU A 142 2.45 -8.44 14.44
CA LEU A 142 1.05 -8.83 14.26
C LEU A 142 0.09 -7.73 14.76
N LEU A 143 0.34 -7.17 15.95
CA LEU A 143 -0.50 -6.09 16.49
C LEU A 143 -0.41 -4.82 15.64
N GLY A 144 0.80 -4.42 15.25
CA GLY A 144 1.01 -3.31 14.32
C GLY A 144 0.30 -3.54 12.98
N SER A 145 0.30 -4.78 12.47
CA SER A 145 -0.41 -5.12 11.24
C SER A 145 -1.92 -4.99 11.39
N LEU A 146 -2.48 -5.39 12.54
CA LEU A 146 -3.91 -5.20 12.84
C LEU A 146 -4.28 -3.71 12.87
N TYR A 147 -3.45 -2.85 13.47
CA TYR A 147 -3.70 -1.42 13.41
C TYR A 147 -3.62 -0.86 12.00
N ASN A 148 -2.70 -1.35 11.17
CA ASN A 148 -2.52 -0.84 9.82
C ASN A 148 -3.68 -1.26 8.90
N ILE A 149 -4.16 -2.50 9.07
CA ILE A 149 -5.42 -2.96 8.49
C ILE A 149 -6.55 -2.04 8.93
N GLY A 150 -6.69 -1.79 10.24
CA GLY A 150 -7.70 -0.90 10.80
C GLY A 150 -7.65 0.50 10.18
N ALA A 151 -6.47 1.12 10.12
CA ALA A 151 -6.26 2.43 9.54
C ALA A 151 -6.63 2.47 8.05
N GLY A 152 -6.22 1.45 7.27
CA GLY A 152 -6.57 1.33 5.85
C GLY A 152 -8.07 1.17 5.62
N LEU A 153 -8.75 0.39 6.46
CA LEU A 153 -10.20 0.22 6.43
C LEU A 153 -10.93 1.51 6.81
N SER A 154 -10.50 2.19 7.88
CA SER A 154 -11.06 3.48 8.29
C SER A 154 -10.90 4.54 7.20
N ALA A 155 -9.72 4.65 6.57
CA ALA A 155 -9.50 5.56 5.46
C ALA A 155 -10.43 5.26 4.27
N SER A 156 -10.59 3.97 3.94
CA SER A 156 -11.49 3.54 2.85
C SER A 156 -12.96 3.87 3.13
N LEU A 157 -13.41 3.68 4.38
CA LEU A 157 -14.77 4.05 4.81
C LEU A 157 -14.98 5.56 4.77
N LEU A 158 -14.01 6.35 5.23
CA LEU A 158 -14.08 7.82 5.18
C LEU A 158 -14.18 8.33 3.75
N VAL A 159 -13.37 7.79 2.83
CA VAL A 159 -13.47 8.14 1.39
C VAL A 159 -14.85 7.76 0.84
N GLY A 160 -15.36 6.58 1.19
CA GLY A 160 -16.71 6.14 0.80
C GLY A 160 -17.80 7.11 1.30
N LEU A 161 -17.72 7.56 2.55
CA LEU A 161 -18.64 8.54 3.13
C LEU A 161 -18.57 9.88 2.41
N VAL A 162 -17.37 10.36 2.04
CA VAL A 162 -17.21 11.59 1.26
C VAL A 162 -17.87 11.48 -0.10
N PHE A 163 -17.72 10.34 -0.80
CA PHE A 163 -18.41 10.13 -2.09
C PHE A 163 -19.92 10.13 -1.94
N LEU A 164 -20.46 9.47 -0.92
CA LEU A 164 -21.90 9.50 -0.61
C LEU A 164 -22.39 10.93 -0.32
N ALA A 165 -21.66 11.69 0.50
CA ALA A 165 -22.03 13.05 0.89
C ALA A 165 -21.96 14.04 -0.29
N THR A 166 -20.96 13.90 -1.16
CA THR A 166 -20.76 14.78 -2.31
C THR A 166 -21.59 14.39 -3.53
N GLY A 167 -22.26 13.22 -3.50
CA GLY A 167 -22.99 12.67 -4.64
C GLY A 167 -22.09 12.32 -5.83
N THR A 168 -20.77 12.25 -5.61
CA THR A 168 -19.78 11.92 -6.65
C THR A 168 -19.99 10.46 -7.06
N GLY A 169 -20.43 10.23 -8.30
CA GLY A 169 -20.76 8.89 -8.81
C GLY A 169 -22.24 8.64 -9.09
N ARG A 170 -23.15 9.55 -8.67
CA ARG A 170 -24.55 9.49 -9.13
C ARG A 170 -24.60 9.71 -10.64
N LYS A 171 -25.00 8.69 -11.40
CA LYS A 171 -25.43 8.87 -12.80
C LYS A 171 -26.52 9.93 -12.80
N LYS A 172 -26.34 11.01 -13.57
CA LYS A 172 -27.46 11.90 -13.92
C LYS A 172 -28.52 11.03 -14.58
N THR A 173 -29.59 10.74 -13.86
CA THR A 173 -30.84 10.25 -14.45
C THR A 173 -31.31 11.32 -15.42
N ALA A 174 -31.15 11.03 -16.71
CA ALA A 174 -31.88 11.70 -17.78
C ALA A 174 -33.30 11.09 -17.84
#